data_AF-A0A2A4KF51-F1
#
_entry.id   AF-A0A2A4KF51-F1
#
_cell.length_a   1.000
_cell.length_b   1.000
_cell.length_c   1.000
_cell.angle_alpha   90.00
_cell.angle_beta   90.00
_cell.angle_gamma   90.00
#
_symmetry.space_group_name_H-M   'P 1'
#
loop_
_entity.id
_entity.type
_entity.pdbx_description
1 polymer ?
#
loop_
_entity_poly.entity_id
_entity_poly.type
_entity_poly.pdbx_seq_one_letter_code
_entity_poly.pdbx_strand_id
1 'polypeptide(L)'
;MAIDLDGARAALRAGDPAALLGLRESQWLDAKAQLYDLRSPQGAESLAKHVAAFANTEHGGLIVFGIRTLEQHGREVLEELVPLGPVTLDVKQLRDLMKERITPAPRDVAIERIDCDGELLCVYIDIPPQPAGNLPYLVEAPVGKPGRLSNTKVAVPIREADGTTWLPRSEIHRLLSAGLAAQKRPGAAALAELVEEAVGRADARRSERPRYRVGQGLPSREEEFRQAYAALTHDAPVGEPSSEVHWDDGGVGVLQRFAPRPPAHTGWVLCALPHQRPVAVAEPVWQALVEAGSGAPGCPLAAIGYPYTPPRSMAHEVIGEDAERVDLDGGRWGRGQLVRTADGSGWRWEPRQPPSFEVTRGSRNWTSGSEPSLRVRATVTLPWADLSGAVISPARRRELADMLPFSPLAGVASILTERRGLSWRASSWEPGPHRNASDAVSYSSSFAGAAGRHALAANVMAVLTTQLDPAAVACAELCVDLPSWREAVSSGGGTGREERLSWEEVEAVFQAAWETASDHAARVLVDDPAAMRWADVPAVELGISAGQGHDGAPQMPLDDVVDLAPLGATDRRPLTRMSVTLRTGVLLSPAARKRLLREALDRMLHGFGFVDAPEAAHR
;
A
#
# COMPACT_ATOMS: atom_id res chain seq x y z
N MET A 1 45.18 35.84 14.79
CA MET A 1 45.15 34.81 13.72
C MET A 1 44.20 33.74 14.22
N ALA A 2 43.11 33.44 13.51
CA ALA A 2 42.22 32.38 13.94
C ALA A 2 42.98 31.04 13.84
N ILE A 3 43.02 30.26 14.93
CA ILE A 3 43.59 28.91 14.91
C ILE A 3 42.71 28.06 13.98
N ASP A 4 43.34 27.40 13.02
CA ASP A 4 42.72 26.40 12.14
C ASP A 4 42.86 24.99 12.73
N LEU A 5 42.34 23.98 12.02
CA LEU A 5 42.35 22.59 12.48
C LEU A 5 43.76 22.07 12.80
N ASP A 6 44.76 22.41 12.00
CA ASP A 6 46.13 21.95 12.22
C ASP A 6 46.81 22.70 13.36
N GLY A 7 46.54 24.00 13.52
CA GLY A 7 46.93 24.76 14.71
C GLY A 7 46.31 24.20 16.00
N ALA A 8 45.04 23.80 15.96
CA ALA A 8 44.34 23.17 17.08
C ALA A 8 44.94 21.81 17.44
N ARG A 9 45.23 20.96 16.43
CA ARG A 9 45.95 19.70 16.63
C ARG A 9 47.32 19.90 17.25
N ALA A 10 48.07 20.89 16.77
CA ALA A 10 49.41 21.19 17.29
C ALA A 10 49.35 21.64 18.76
N ALA A 11 48.39 22.50 19.12
CA ALA A 11 48.18 22.95 20.50
C ALA A 11 47.83 21.78 21.45
N LEU A 12 46.89 20.91 21.04
CA LEU A 12 46.50 19.74 21.83
C LEU A 12 47.64 18.75 22.02
N ARG A 13 48.43 18.47 20.98
CA ARG A 13 49.62 17.61 21.07
C ARG A 13 50.73 18.20 21.94
N ALA A 14 50.80 19.52 22.03
CA ALA A 14 51.71 20.23 22.93
C ALA A 14 51.21 20.27 24.39
N GLY A 15 50.02 19.72 24.66
CA GLY A 15 49.41 19.74 26.00
C GLY A 15 48.79 21.07 26.39
N ASP A 16 48.49 21.95 25.43
CA ASP A 16 47.90 23.28 25.66
C ASP A 16 46.45 23.37 25.14
N PRO A 17 45.46 22.82 25.86
CA PRO A 17 44.06 22.94 25.50
C PRO A 17 43.52 24.37 25.70
N ALA A 18 44.21 25.23 26.47
CA ALA A 18 43.78 26.61 26.71
C ALA A 18 43.89 27.48 25.45
N ALA A 19 44.79 27.13 24.53
CA ALA A 19 44.90 27.79 23.22
C ALA A 19 43.62 27.67 22.37
N LEU A 20 42.71 26.74 22.67
CA LEU A 20 41.42 26.58 21.98
C LEU A 20 40.33 27.53 22.49
N LEU A 21 40.53 28.17 23.64
CA LEU A 21 39.52 29.06 24.23
C LEU A 21 39.29 30.29 23.33
N GLY A 22 38.03 30.70 23.20
CA GLY A 22 37.58 31.73 22.28
C GLY A 22 37.36 31.24 20.84
N LEU A 23 37.72 29.99 20.51
CA LEU A 23 37.32 29.39 19.24
C LEU A 23 35.83 29.05 19.25
N ARG A 24 35.26 29.04 18.05
CA ARG A 24 33.86 28.65 17.82
C ARG A 24 33.83 27.18 17.47
N GLU A 25 32.80 26.47 17.93
CA GLU A 25 32.46 25.20 17.32
C GLU A 25 32.23 25.40 15.82
N SER A 26 32.64 24.40 15.05
CA SER A 26 32.68 24.52 13.59
C SER A 26 32.65 23.16 12.91
N GLN A 27 32.86 23.17 11.59
CA GLN A 27 32.85 21.97 10.75
C GLN A 27 33.96 20.97 11.10
N TRP A 28 34.96 21.39 11.88
CA TRP A 28 36.11 20.58 12.27
C TRP A 28 36.34 20.51 13.79
N LEU A 29 35.52 21.20 14.60
CA LEU A 29 35.67 21.25 16.07
C LEU A 29 34.32 21.10 16.77
N ASP A 30 34.26 20.16 17.71
CA ASP A 30 33.15 19.92 18.64
C ASP A 30 33.70 19.83 20.06
N ALA A 31 33.20 20.65 20.97
CA ALA A 31 33.64 20.71 22.36
C ALA A 31 32.55 20.15 23.29
N LYS A 32 32.95 19.46 24.35
CA LYS A 32 32.05 18.84 25.31
C LYS A 32 32.62 19.03 26.72
N ALA A 33 31.79 19.45 27.67
CA ALA A 33 32.25 19.65 29.04
C ALA A 33 32.56 18.34 29.78
N GLN A 34 32.00 17.21 29.33
CA GLN A 34 32.09 15.89 29.97
C GLN A 34 32.19 14.78 28.93
N LEU A 35 32.80 13.65 29.30
CA LEU A 35 32.82 12.44 28.47
C LEU A 35 31.41 11.88 28.26
N TYR A 36 31.20 11.21 27.13
CA TYR A 36 29.96 10.45 26.90
C TYR A 36 29.83 9.30 27.91
N ASP A 37 28.65 9.12 28.51
CA ASP A 37 28.35 7.91 29.28
C ASP A 37 28.08 6.74 28.32
N LEU A 38 29.14 5.98 28.02
CA LEU A 38 29.10 4.85 27.07
C LEU A 38 28.25 3.67 27.56
N ARG A 39 27.87 3.66 28.84
CA ARG A 39 26.93 2.67 29.40
C ARG A 39 25.48 3.02 29.06
N SER A 40 25.22 4.27 28.72
CA SER A 40 23.93 4.73 28.23
C SER A 40 23.84 4.53 26.71
N PRO A 41 22.71 4.01 26.18
CA PRO A 41 22.50 3.93 24.74
C PRO A 41 22.64 5.27 24.03
N GLN A 42 22.20 6.36 24.68
CA GLN A 42 22.29 7.72 24.15
C GLN A 42 23.73 8.23 24.02
N GLY A 43 24.60 7.93 25.00
CA GLY A 43 26.01 8.31 24.97
C GLY A 43 26.78 7.55 23.88
N ALA A 44 26.51 6.25 23.75
CA ALA A 44 27.06 5.41 22.68
C ALA A 44 26.64 5.92 21.29
N GLU A 45 25.36 6.24 21.11
CA GLU A 45 24.80 6.80 19.88
C GLU A 45 25.42 8.16 19.54
N SER A 46 25.54 9.06 20.51
CA SER A 46 26.10 10.41 20.32
C SER A 46 27.56 10.36 19.87
N LEU A 47 28.37 9.49 20.48
CA LEU A 47 29.76 9.28 20.08
C LEU A 47 29.84 8.78 18.62
N ALA A 48 29.10 7.72 18.29
CA ALA A 48 29.12 7.13 16.95
C ALA A 48 28.69 8.16 15.89
N LYS A 49 27.63 8.92 16.18
CA LYS A 49 27.12 9.99 15.32
C LYS A 49 28.18 11.07 15.05
N HIS A 50 28.84 11.59 16.09
CA HIS A 50 29.78 12.71 15.94
C HIS A 50 31.07 12.27 15.24
N VAL A 51 31.61 11.09 15.60
CA VAL A 51 32.79 10.54 14.95
C VAL A 51 32.52 10.27 13.46
N ALA A 52 31.37 9.66 13.13
CA ALA A 52 30.99 9.42 11.74
C ALA A 52 30.74 10.72 10.97
N ALA A 53 30.18 11.75 11.60
CA ALA A 53 29.98 13.07 10.99
C ALA A 53 31.32 13.69 10.58
N PHE A 54 32.33 13.66 11.46
CA PHE A 54 33.67 14.14 11.15
C PHE A 54 34.40 13.25 10.14
N ALA A 55 34.21 11.92 10.20
CA ALA A 55 34.77 11.00 9.21
C ALA A 55 34.21 11.24 7.79
N ASN A 56 33.02 11.84 7.68
CA ASN A 56 32.38 12.23 6.42
C ASN A 56 32.80 13.61 5.89
N THR A 57 33.63 14.37 6.62
CA THR A 57 34.18 15.63 6.11
C THR A 57 35.48 15.41 5.34
N GLU A 58 35.83 16.36 4.48
CA GLU A 58 37.07 16.30 3.68
C GLU A 58 38.33 16.32 4.55
N HIS A 59 38.30 16.98 5.71
CA HIS A 59 39.48 17.24 6.53
C HIS A 59 39.47 16.48 7.87
N GLY A 60 38.41 15.71 8.15
CA GLY A 60 38.18 15.13 9.47
C GLY A 60 37.76 16.18 10.50
N GLY A 61 38.13 15.97 11.76
CA GLY A 61 37.87 16.93 12.83
C GLY A 61 38.31 16.48 14.21
N LEU A 62 38.03 17.33 15.19
CA LEU A 62 38.39 17.17 16.59
C LEU A 62 37.13 17.18 17.46
N ILE A 63 37.01 16.17 18.33
CA ILE A 63 36.09 16.21 19.47
C ILE A 63 36.94 16.41 20.73
N VAL A 64 36.69 17.48 21.48
CA VAL A 64 37.48 17.86 22.66
C VAL A 64 36.59 17.84 23.89
N PHE A 65 36.95 17.03 24.87
CA PHE A 65 36.27 16.90 26.15
C PHE A 65 37.00 17.66 27.25
N GLY A 66 36.24 18.23 28.19
CA GLY A 66 36.78 19.07 29.27
C GLY A 66 36.80 20.55 28.91
N ILE A 67 36.00 20.97 27.91
CA ILE A 67 35.80 22.38 27.56
C ILE A 67 34.30 22.68 27.57
N ARG A 68 33.90 23.68 28.36
CA ARG A 68 32.53 24.21 28.38
C ARG A 68 32.39 25.26 27.28
N THR A 69 31.24 25.22 26.60
CA THR A 69 30.85 26.21 25.60
C THR A 69 29.83 27.19 26.15
N LEU A 70 29.84 28.40 25.62
CA LEU A 70 28.83 29.43 25.84
C LEU A 70 28.23 29.85 24.50
N GLU A 71 26.91 29.92 24.42
CA GLU A 71 26.22 30.44 23.23
C GLU A 71 26.40 31.96 23.13
N GLN A 72 27.06 32.42 22.07
CA GLN A 72 27.22 33.83 21.74
C GLN A 72 26.78 34.10 20.30
N HIS A 73 25.74 34.92 20.15
CA HIS A 73 25.18 35.28 18.83
C HIS A 73 24.77 34.05 17.99
N GLY A 74 24.17 33.04 18.64
CA GLY A 74 23.70 31.82 17.99
C GLY A 74 24.82 30.87 17.56
N ARG A 75 25.99 30.94 18.20
CA ARG A 75 27.11 30.01 17.99
C ARG A 75 27.74 29.63 19.32
N GLU A 76 28.16 28.39 19.46
CA GLU A 76 28.88 27.93 20.63
C GLU A 76 30.35 28.34 20.57
N VAL A 77 30.81 29.06 21.61
CA VAL A 77 32.20 29.50 21.78
C VAL A 77 32.81 28.74 22.96
N LEU A 78 34.00 28.19 22.78
CA LEU A 78 34.75 27.52 23.84
C LEU A 78 35.16 28.57 24.89
N GLU A 79 34.59 28.48 26.10
CA GLU A 79 34.73 29.53 27.12
C GLU A 79 35.72 29.14 28.22
N GLU A 80 35.61 27.92 28.74
CA GLU A 80 36.28 27.54 29.98
C GLU A 80 36.75 26.08 29.94
N LEU A 81 37.96 25.82 30.46
CA LEU A 81 38.42 24.45 30.73
C LEU A 81 37.75 23.92 32.00
N VAL A 82 37.13 22.76 31.89
CA VAL A 82 36.46 22.06 33.00
C VAL A 82 37.14 20.71 33.16
N PRO A 83 37.99 20.52 34.20
CA PRO A 83 38.62 19.24 34.46
C PRO A 83 37.58 18.11 34.52
N LEU A 84 37.90 16.97 33.91
CA LEU A 84 37.00 15.82 33.81
C LEU A 84 36.96 15.00 35.11
N GLY A 85 37.76 15.38 36.12
CA GLY A 85 37.88 14.70 37.40
C GLY A 85 38.62 13.35 37.30
N PRO A 86 38.61 12.52 38.36
CA PRO A 86 39.30 11.23 38.40
C PRO A 86 38.52 10.13 37.64
N VAL A 87 38.18 10.38 36.38
CA VAL A 87 37.46 9.43 35.52
C VAL A 87 38.44 8.51 34.82
N THR A 88 38.18 7.20 34.86
CA THR A 88 38.96 6.22 34.08
C THR A 88 38.47 6.23 32.64
N LEU A 89 39.26 6.80 31.71
CA LEU A 89 39.00 6.74 30.28
C LEU A 89 39.35 5.35 29.74
N ASP A 90 38.35 4.56 29.37
CA ASP A 90 38.57 3.30 28.65
C ASP A 90 38.67 3.54 27.14
N VAL A 91 39.90 3.81 26.68
CA VAL A 91 40.22 4.01 25.26
C VAL A 91 39.90 2.77 24.42
N LYS A 92 39.99 1.57 25.01
CA LYS A 92 39.67 0.33 24.30
C LYS A 92 38.15 0.25 24.06
N GLN A 93 37.35 0.54 25.07
CA GLN A 93 35.89 0.59 24.95
C GLN A 93 35.43 1.59 23.87
N LEU A 94 36.03 2.79 23.83
CA LEU A 94 35.74 3.77 22.79
C LEU A 94 36.04 3.23 21.38
N ARG A 95 37.21 2.60 21.19
CA ARG A 95 37.61 2.02 19.90
C ARG A 95 36.72 0.86 19.48
N ASP A 96 36.38 -0.01 20.41
CA ASP A 96 35.52 -1.17 20.13
C ASP A 96 34.11 -0.71 19.76
N LEU A 97 33.57 0.32 20.45
CA LEU A 97 32.28 0.92 20.12
C LEU A 97 32.28 1.56 18.73
N MET A 98 33.32 2.33 18.38
CA MET A 98 33.44 2.92 17.03
C MET A 98 33.48 1.84 15.94
N LYS A 99 34.18 0.73 16.17
CA LYS A 99 34.22 -0.41 15.23
C LYS A 99 32.89 -1.14 15.12
N GLU A 100 32.13 -1.23 16.20
CA GLU A 100 30.83 -1.90 16.24
C GLU A 100 29.73 -1.05 15.58
N ARG A 101 29.76 0.27 15.78
CA ARG A 101 28.64 1.17 15.48
C ARG A 101 28.81 2.03 14.23
N ILE A 102 30.01 2.11 13.68
CA ILE A 102 30.30 2.90 12.48
C ILE A 102 30.75 1.96 11.36
N THR A 103 30.10 2.08 10.20
CA THR A 103 30.41 1.26 9.02
C THR A 103 30.78 2.13 7.81
N PRO A 104 31.97 1.95 7.20
CA PRO A 104 33.07 1.12 7.70
C PRO A 104 33.68 1.69 9.00
N ALA A 105 34.51 0.93 9.70
CA ALA A 105 35.19 1.46 10.89
C ALA A 105 36.19 2.57 10.48
N PRO A 106 36.14 3.77 11.10
CA PRO A 106 37.08 4.86 10.83
C PRO A 106 38.52 4.44 11.10
N ARG A 107 39.44 4.87 10.23
CA ARG A 107 40.87 4.54 10.30
C ARG A 107 41.65 5.64 10.99
N ASP A 108 42.71 5.24 11.69
CA ASP A 108 43.71 6.11 12.30
C ASP A 108 43.16 7.17 13.27
N VAL A 109 41.99 6.90 13.89
CA VAL A 109 41.42 7.75 14.94
C VAL A 109 42.30 7.69 16.19
N ALA A 110 42.85 8.84 16.57
CA ALA A 110 43.65 9.00 17.78
C ALA A 110 42.76 9.44 18.94
N ILE A 111 42.99 8.87 20.12
CA ILE A 111 42.32 9.26 21.37
C ILE A 111 43.43 9.53 22.38
N GLU A 112 43.56 10.77 22.80
CA GLU A 112 44.65 11.22 23.66
C GLU A 112 44.13 11.98 24.88
N ARG A 113 44.94 11.97 25.94
CA ARG A 113 44.65 12.59 27.23
C ARG A 113 45.69 13.66 27.54
N ILE A 114 45.25 14.72 28.19
CA ILE A 114 46.08 15.79 28.71
C ILE A 114 45.81 15.85 30.21
N ASP A 115 46.85 15.58 31.00
CA ASP A 115 46.80 15.60 32.45
C ASP A 115 47.45 16.88 32.98
N CYS A 116 46.89 17.48 34.04
CA CYS A 116 47.45 18.64 34.73
C CYS A 116 47.40 18.40 36.24
N ASP A 117 48.53 18.54 36.94
CA ASP A 117 48.65 18.33 38.39
C ASP A 117 48.07 17.01 38.93
N GLY A 118 48.08 15.95 38.10
CA GLY A 118 47.58 14.62 38.45
C GLY A 118 46.07 14.41 38.21
N GLU A 119 45.38 15.42 37.68
CA GLU A 119 43.97 15.34 37.26
C GLU A 119 43.84 15.34 35.73
N LEU A 120 42.82 14.64 35.22
CA LEU A 120 42.53 14.60 33.79
C LEU A 120 41.90 15.93 33.37
N LEU A 121 42.70 16.78 32.72
CA LEU A 121 42.27 18.11 32.29
C LEU A 121 41.40 18.04 31.03
N CYS A 122 41.85 17.27 30.03
CA CYS A 122 41.21 17.22 28.72
C CYS A 122 41.42 15.84 28.05
N VAL A 123 40.44 15.41 27.26
CA VAL A 123 40.55 14.25 26.36
C VAL A 123 40.15 14.71 24.98
N TYR A 124 40.87 14.31 23.94
CA TYR A 124 40.45 14.62 22.58
C TYR A 124 40.48 13.40 21.67
N ILE A 125 39.57 13.41 20.70
CA ILE A 125 39.48 12.43 19.61
C ILE A 125 39.84 13.17 18.33
N ASP A 126 40.96 12.82 17.71
CA ASP A 126 41.39 13.30 16.40
C ASP A 126 40.91 12.30 15.35
N ILE A 127 39.94 12.74 14.53
CA ILE A 127 39.44 12.00 13.38
C ILE A 127 40.19 12.55 12.16
N PRO A 128 41.12 11.79 11.55
CA PRO A 128 41.82 12.25 10.36
C PRO A 128 40.92 12.19 9.12
N PRO A 129 41.29 12.88 8.02
CA PRO A 129 40.67 12.70 6.72
C PRO A 129 40.59 11.22 6.34
N GLN A 130 39.40 10.75 5.96
CA GLN A 130 39.21 9.35 5.61
C GLN A 130 39.37 9.11 4.10
N PRO A 131 39.83 7.92 3.68
CA PRO A 131 39.99 7.61 2.26
C PRO A 131 38.65 7.74 1.51
N ALA A 132 38.66 8.40 0.35
CA ALA A 132 37.45 8.62 -0.46
C ALA A 132 36.71 7.32 -0.82
N GLY A 133 37.42 6.20 -0.98
CA GLY A 133 36.82 4.88 -1.26
C GLY A 133 36.01 4.27 -0.10
N ASN A 134 36.09 4.83 1.10
CA ASN A 134 35.34 4.39 2.28
C ASN A 134 34.14 5.29 2.60
N LEU A 135 33.98 6.40 1.88
CA LEU A 135 32.86 7.31 2.08
C LEU A 135 31.59 6.78 1.39
N PRO A 136 30.40 6.99 1.98
CA PRO A 136 30.16 7.62 3.28
C PRO A 136 30.24 6.62 4.45
N TYR A 137 30.58 7.13 5.64
CA TYR A 137 30.47 6.45 6.93
C TYR A 137 29.02 6.47 7.44
N LEU A 138 28.55 5.32 7.88
CA LEU A 138 27.17 5.04 8.27
C LEU A 138 27.08 4.69 9.76
N VAL A 139 25.95 5.02 10.36
CA VAL A 139 25.56 4.56 11.71
C VAL A 139 24.16 3.93 11.67
N GLU A 140 23.81 3.16 12.70
CA GLU A 140 22.43 2.69 12.90
C GLU A 140 21.49 3.89 13.07
N ALA A 141 20.35 3.89 12.36
CA ALA A 141 19.42 5.01 12.42
C ALA A 141 18.64 5.01 13.75
N PRO A 142 18.42 6.18 14.37
CA PRO A 142 17.57 6.30 15.54
C PRO A 142 16.10 5.98 15.21
N VAL A 143 15.42 5.23 16.10
CA VAL A 143 14.02 4.80 15.94
C VAL A 143 13.16 5.34 17.09
N GLY A 144 12.55 6.50 16.87
CA GLY A 144 11.61 7.08 17.83
C GLY A 144 12.30 7.70 19.04
N LYS A 145 12.23 7.05 20.22
CA LYS A 145 12.80 7.58 21.47
C LYS A 145 14.34 7.52 21.46
N PRO A 146 15.05 8.48 22.10
CA PRO A 146 16.51 8.48 22.21
C PRO A 146 17.05 7.14 22.72
N GLY A 147 18.09 6.59 22.08
CA GLY A 147 18.74 5.34 22.49
C GLY A 147 18.13 4.04 21.96
N ARG A 148 17.08 4.08 21.12
CA ARG A 148 16.56 2.89 20.43
C ARG A 148 17.05 2.88 18.97
N LEU A 149 18.04 2.04 18.68
CA LEU A 149 18.66 1.92 17.36
C LEU A 149 17.98 0.84 16.50
N SER A 150 17.90 1.05 15.18
CA SER A 150 17.48 0.02 14.23
C SER A 150 18.69 -0.74 13.71
N ASN A 151 18.65 -2.07 13.78
CA ASN A 151 19.62 -2.91 13.08
C ASN A 151 19.32 -3.07 11.58
N THR A 152 18.21 -2.51 11.09
CA THR A 152 17.77 -2.57 9.68
C THR A 152 17.68 -1.22 8.98
N LYS A 153 17.92 -0.11 9.69
CA LYS A 153 17.90 1.24 9.12
C LYS A 153 19.26 1.88 9.35
N VAL A 154 19.82 2.46 8.31
CA VAL A 154 21.10 3.17 8.35
C VAL A 154 20.88 4.67 8.17
N ALA A 155 21.73 5.47 8.79
CA ALA A 155 21.77 6.91 8.63
C ALA A 155 23.21 7.36 8.30
N VAL A 156 23.33 8.42 7.50
CA VAL A 156 24.61 9.04 7.16
C VAL A 156 24.67 10.39 7.88
N PRO A 157 25.44 10.54 8.96
CA PRO A 157 25.60 11.83 9.63
C PRO A 157 26.52 12.72 8.80
N ILE A 158 26.11 13.97 8.58
CA ILE A 158 26.87 14.99 7.85
C ILE A 158 27.11 16.17 8.80
N ARG A 159 28.36 16.65 8.87
CA ARG A 159 28.69 17.86 9.62
C ARG A 159 28.36 19.07 8.76
N GLU A 160 27.52 19.97 9.29
CA GLU A 160 27.17 21.25 8.65
C GLU A 160 27.38 22.38 9.67
N ALA A 161 28.34 23.25 9.41
CA ALA A 161 28.78 24.27 10.37
C ALA A 161 29.10 23.64 11.74
N ASP A 162 28.46 24.08 12.83
CA ASP A 162 28.59 23.56 14.20
C ASP A 162 27.62 22.40 14.50
N GLY A 163 26.74 22.04 13.57
CA GLY A 163 25.72 21.00 13.72
C GLY A 163 26.04 19.69 13.00
N THR A 164 25.29 18.64 13.36
CA THR A 164 25.27 17.37 12.61
C THR A 164 23.86 17.12 12.09
N THR A 165 23.71 17.06 10.77
CA THR A 165 22.48 16.74 10.06
C THR A 165 22.52 15.29 9.57
N TRP A 166 21.37 14.78 9.11
CA TRP A 166 21.30 13.48 8.45
C TRP A 166 21.20 13.68 6.95
N LEU A 167 21.99 12.93 6.19
CA LEU A 167 21.87 12.94 4.73
C LEU A 167 20.44 12.52 4.34
N PRO A 168 19.72 13.32 3.54
CA PRO A 168 18.35 13.00 3.17
C PRO A 168 18.24 11.67 2.42
N ARG A 169 17.14 10.94 2.62
CA ARG A 169 16.86 9.66 1.94
C ARG A 169 16.96 9.76 0.41
N SER A 170 16.52 10.87 -0.16
CA SER A 170 16.61 11.15 -1.60
C SER A 170 18.07 11.21 -2.09
N GLU A 171 18.97 11.76 -1.28
CA GLU A 171 20.39 11.87 -1.62
C GLU A 171 21.11 10.54 -1.44
N ILE A 172 20.79 9.78 -0.39
CA ILE A 172 21.24 8.39 -0.24
C ILE A 172 20.85 7.56 -1.47
N HIS A 173 19.59 7.66 -1.91
CA HIS A 173 19.12 6.98 -3.11
C HIS A 173 19.87 7.43 -4.37
N ARG A 174 20.14 8.73 -4.51
CA ARG A 174 20.91 9.29 -5.64
C ARG A 174 22.34 8.73 -5.67
N LEU A 175 23.04 8.69 -4.54
CA LEU A 175 24.39 8.14 -4.43
C LEU A 175 24.42 6.64 -4.75
N LEU A 176 23.45 5.87 -4.24
CA LEU A 176 23.31 4.45 -4.55
C LEU A 176 23.07 4.22 -6.06
N SER A 177 22.16 5.02 -6.64
CA SER A 177 21.85 4.93 -8.07
C SER A 177 23.07 5.27 -8.94
N ALA A 178 23.83 6.30 -8.58
CA ALA A 178 25.04 6.71 -9.26
C ALA A 178 26.13 5.63 -9.18
N GLY A 179 26.33 5.03 -7.99
CA GLY A 179 27.27 3.91 -7.80
C GLY A 179 26.90 2.68 -8.62
N LEU A 180 25.62 2.29 -8.62
CA LEU A 180 25.12 1.16 -9.42
C LEU A 180 25.23 1.41 -10.93
N ALA A 181 25.02 2.65 -11.39
CA ALA A 181 25.20 3.01 -12.80
C ALA A 181 26.69 2.96 -13.20
N ALA A 182 27.59 3.47 -12.36
CA ALA A 182 29.02 3.51 -12.61
C ALA A 182 29.68 2.12 -12.62
N GLN A 183 29.21 1.18 -11.79
CA GLN A 183 29.78 -0.17 -11.70
C GLN A 183 29.28 -1.14 -12.80
N LYS A 184 28.41 -0.69 -13.71
CA LYS A 184 27.55 -1.52 -14.58
C LYS A 184 26.71 -2.47 -13.73
N ARG A 185 25.39 -2.21 -13.67
CA ARG A 185 24.42 -2.97 -12.88
C ARG A 185 24.76 -4.46 -12.82
N PRO A 186 25.07 -5.04 -11.64
CA PRO A 186 25.11 -6.48 -11.52
C PRO A 186 23.75 -7.03 -11.96
N GLY A 187 23.76 -8.09 -12.77
CA GLY A 187 22.52 -8.78 -13.14
C GLY A 187 21.81 -9.27 -11.88
N ALA A 188 20.49 -9.49 -11.95
CA ALA A 188 19.69 -9.91 -10.80
C ALA A 188 20.28 -11.13 -10.07
N ALA A 189 20.86 -12.08 -10.82
CA ALA A 189 21.55 -13.25 -10.27
C ALA A 189 22.81 -12.89 -9.45
N ALA A 190 23.66 -11.99 -9.95
CA ALA A 190 24.87 -11.58 -9.24
C ALA A 190 24.54 -10.75 -7.98
N LEU A 191 23.45 -9.99 -8.00
CA LEU A 191 22.96 -9.29 -6.81
C LEU A 191 22.40 -10.28 -5.78
N ALA A 192 21.67 -11.32 -6.22
CA ALA A 192 21.18 -12.38 -5.34
C ALA A 192 22.34 -13.13 -4.68
N GLU A 193 23.37 -13.51 -5.44
CA GLU A 193 24.59 -14.15 -4.90
C GLU A 193 25.31 -13.27 -3.87
N LEU A 194 25.46 -11.97 -4.13
CA LEU A 194 26.09 -11.04 -3.18
C LEU A 194 25.25 -10.86 -1.90
N VAL A 195 23.93 -10.85 -2.02
CA VAL A 195 23.02 -10.80 -0.86
C VAL A 195 23.09 -12.10 -0.07
N GLU A 196 23.05 -13.25 -0.73
CA GLU A 196 23.20 -14.55 -0.09
C GLU A 196 24.55 -14.70 0.61
N GLU A 197 25.64 -14.25 -0.01
CA GLU A 197 26.97 -14.28 0.58
C GLU A 197 27.08 -13.33 1.79
N ALA A 198 26.51 -12.13 1.70
CA ALA A 198 26.48 -11.18 2.80
C ALA A 198 25.65 -11.68 3.99
N VAL A 199 24.48 -12.27 3.72
CA VAL A 199 23.61 -12.92 4.73
C VAL A 199 24.34 -14.11 5.36
N GLY A 200 24.96 -14.97 4.55
CA GLY A 200 25.74 -16.12 5.02
C GLY A 200 26.92 -15.73 5.92
N ARG A 201 27.65 -14.66 5.60
CA ARG A 201 28.73 -14.13 6.46
C ARG A 201 28.21 -13.49 7.75
N ALA A 202 27.02 -12.87 7.71
CA ALA A 202 26.37 -12.30 8.89
C ALA A 202 25.86 -13.38 9.86
N ASP A 203 25.35 -14.49 9.31
CA ASP A 203 24.87 -15.65 10.08
C ASP A 203 26.02 -16.49 10.65
N ALA A 204 27.11 -16.67 9.90
CA ALA A 204 28.30 -17.40 10.36
C ALA A 204 29.00 -16.73 11.56
N ARG A 205 28.89 -15.40 11.71
CA ARG A 205 29.42 -14.66 12.88
C ARG A 205 28.49 -14.72 14.11
N ARG A 206 27.26 -15.21 13.98
CA ARG A 206 26.20 -15.12 15.00
C ARG A 206 25.87 -16.43 15.73
N SER A 207 26.43 -17.56 15.32
CA SER A 207 25.95 -18.87 15.78
C SER A 207 26.79 -19.48 16.91
N GLU A 208 26.32 -19.36 18.15
CA GLU A 208 26.59 -20.37 19.20
C GLU A 208 25.37 -20.69 20.10
N ARG A 209 24.25 -19.95 20.03
CA ARG A 209 22.95 -20.34 20.65
C ARG A 209 21.77 -19.72 19.89
N PRO A 210 20.61 -20.42 19.76
CA PRO A 210 19.39 -19.79 19.25
C PRO A 210 19.03 -18.61 20.15
N ARG A 211 19.08 -17.40 19.58
CA ARG A 211 18.86 -16.13 20.29
C ARG A 211 17.42 -15.98 20.81
N TYR A 212 16.49 -16.70 20.21
CA TYR A 212 15.06 -16.63 20.51
C TYR A 212 14.48 -18.02 20.76
N ARG A 213 13.46 -18.11 21.60
CA ARG A 213 12.63 -19.31 21.76
C ARG A 213 11.32 -19.13 20.98
N VAL A 214 10.75 -20.23 20.53
CA VAL A 214 9.40 -20.21 19.94
C VAL A 214 8.41 -19.70 20.97
N GLY A 215 7.59 -18.72 20.58
CA GLY A 215 6.63 -18.08 21.48
C GLY A 215 7.20 -16.96 22.37
N GLN A 216 8.53 -16.78 22.42
CA GLN A 216 9.18 -15.74 23.22
C GLN A 216 8.69 -14.34 22.81
N GLY A 217 8.33 -13.48 23.76
CA GLY A 217 7.89 -12.10 23.51
C GLY A 217 6.41 -11.87 23.84
N LEU A 218 5.59 -12.92 23.85
CA LEU A 218 4.17 -12.84 24.19
C LEU A 218 3.74 -14.00 25.11
N PRO A 219 3.93 -13.87 26.45
CA PRO A 219 3.70 -14.97 27.40
C PRO A 219 2.29 -15.59 27.33
N SER A 220 1.26 -14.79 27.02
CA SER A 220 -0.12 -15.26 26.94
C SER A 220 -0.38 -16.24 25.78
N ARG A 221 0.51 -16.29 24.78
CA ARG A 221 0.36 -17.14 23.59
C ARG A 221 1.58 -18.02 23.31
N GLU A 222 2.54 -18.04 24.23
CA GLU A 222 3.79 -18.78 24.06
C GLU A 222 3.56 -20.28 23.84
N GLU A 223 2.62 -20.87 24.59
CA GLU A 223 2.27 -22.29 24.47
C GLU A 223 1.61 -22.62 23.12
N GLU A 224 0.72 -21.76 22.63
CA GLU A 224 0.06 -21.96 21.33
C GLU A 224 1.08 -21.93 20.17
N PHE A 225 2.02 -20.99 20.19
CA PHE A 225 3.08 -20.89 19.19
C PHE A 225 4.01 -22.10 19.25
N ARG A 226 4.33 -22.60 20.46
CA ARG A 226 5.15 -23.79 20.65
C ARG A 226 4.47 -25.05 20.14
N GLN A 227 3.18 -25.22 20.44
CA GLN A 227 2.39 -26.34 19.94
C GLN A 227 2.28 -26.32 18.42
N ALA A 228 2.03 -25.15 17.82
CA ALA A 228 2.00 -25.00 16.38
C ALA A 228 3.37 -25.35 15.76
N TYR A 229 4.47 -24.82 16.29
CA TYR A 229 5.82 -25.14 15.80
C TYR A 229 6.19 -26.64 15.92
N ALA A 230 5.81 -27.28 17.03
CA ALA A 230 6.06 -28.71 17.23
C ALA A 230 5.28 -29.58 16.24
N ALA A 231 4.05 -29.19 15.90
CA ALA A 231 3.29 -29.88 14.86
C ALA A 231 3.90 -29.67 13.47
N LEU A 232 4.38 -28.46 13.18
CA LEU A 232 4.99 -28.12 11.90
C LEU A 232 6.30 -28.87 11.63
N THR A 233 7.10 -29.16 12.66
CA THR A 233 8.38 -29.87 12.48
C THR A 233 8.21 -31.30 11.94
N HIS A 234 6.99 -31.84 11.96
CA HIS A 234 6.64 -33.09 11.28
C HIS A 234 6.26 -32.91 9.81
N ASP A 235 5.62 -31.81 9.44
CA ASP A 235 5.02 -31.58 8.11
C ASP A 235 5.83 -30.63 7.21
N ALA A 236 6.67 -29.76 7.78
CA ALA A 236 7.48 -28.77 7.06
C ALA A 236 8.82 -28.48 7.78
N PRO A 237 9.92 -28.28 7.05
CA PRO A 237 11.23 -27.95 7.64
C PRO A 237 11.27 -26.47 8.07
N VAL A 238 10.53 -26.10 9.11
CA VAL A 238 10.63 -24.78 9.72
C VAL A 238 11.97 -24.69 10.47
N GLY A 239 12.78 -23.66 10.16
CA GLY A 239 14.09 -23.47 10.79
C GLY A 239 14.02 -22.92 12.21
N GLU A 240 15.11 -22.29 12.65
CA GLU A 240 15.19 -21.69 14.00
C GLU A 240 14.50 -20.32 14.05
N PRO A 241 13.88 -19.95 15.18
CA PRO A 241 13.26 -18.64 15.34
C PRO A 241 14.30 -17.51 15.23
N SER A 242 14.04 -16.56 14.33
CA SER A 242 14.90 -15.40 14.05
C SER A 242 14.39 -14.10 14.69
N SER A 243 13.21 -14.14 15.32
CA SER A 243 12.64 -13.01 16.07
C SER A 243 11.89 -13.45 17.34
N GLU A 244 11.60 -12.48 18.22
CA GLU A 244 10.52 -12.63 19.20
C GLU A 244 9.15 -12.56 18.50
N VAL A 245 8.14 -13.17 19.13
CA VAL A 245 6.72 -12.90 18.87
C VAL A 245 6.44 -11.45 19.23
N HIS A 246 5.93 -10.70 18.27
CA HIS A 246 5.50 -9.33 18.46
C HIS A 246 4.21 -9.07 17.72
N TRP A 247 3.49 -8.04 18.16
CA TRP A 247 2.41 -7.46 17.39
C TRP A 247 2.97 -6.79 16.14
N ASP A 248 2.29 -6.94 15.02
CA ASP A 248 2.62 -6.16 13.84
C ASP A 248 2.46 -4.66 14.08
N ASP A 249 3.02 -3.85 13.19
CA ASP A 249 2.93 -2.39 13.27
C ASP A 249 1.47 -1.87 13.24
N GLY A 250 0.54 -2.70 12.77
CA GLY A 250 -0.89 -2.42 12.76
C GLY A 250 -1.65 -2.82 14.03
N GLY A 251 -1.05 -3.60 14.92
CA GLY A 251 -1.68 -4.15 16.13
C GLY A 251 -2.80 -5.16 15.88
N VAL A 252 -2.90 -5.73 14.68
CA VAL A 252 -4.01 -6.62 14.28
C VAL A 252 -3.67 -8.08 14.52
N GLY A 253 -2.42 -8.46 14.31
CA GLY A 253 -1.95 -9.84 14.43
C GLY A 253 -0.61 -9.91 15.13
N VAL A 254 -0.26 -11.13 15.53
CA VAL A 254 1.04 -11.45 16.14
C VAL A 254 1.82 -12.36 15.21
N LEU A 255 3.14 -12.18 15.15
CA LEU A 255 4.00 -12.98 14.28
C LEU A 255 5.37 -13.27 14.88
N GLN A 256 5.95 -14.40 14.48
CA GLN A 256 7.34 -14.78 14.73
C GLN A 256 7.97 -15.28 13.43
N ARG A 257 9.20 -14.82 13.15
CA ARG A 257 9.95 -15.23 11.97
C ARG A 257 10.91 -16.37 12.27
N PHE A 258 11.17 -17.18 11.25
CA PHE A 258 12.05 -18.33 11.30
C PHE A 258 13.02 -18.28 10.12
N ALA A 259 14.29 -18.56 10.41
CA ALA A 259 15.34 -18.61 9.40
C ALA A 259 15.15 -19.85 8.49
N PRO A 260 15.60 -19.78 7.22
CA PRO A 260 15.63 -20.95 6.35
C PRO A 260 16.53 -22.05 6.93
N ARG A 261 16.18 -23.32 6.69
CA ARG A 261 16.96 -24.48 7.12
C ARG A 261 17.47 -25.26 5.92
N PRO A 262 18.80 -25.38 5.71
CA PRO A 262 19.36 -26.16 4.60
C PRO A 262 18.83 -27.61 4.59
N PRO A 263 18.52 -28.19 3.41
CA PRO A 263 18.71 -27.64 2.06
C PRO A 263 17.56 -26.71 1.59
N ALA A 264 16.50 -26.52 2.39
CA ALA A 264 15.43 -25.59 2.04
C ALA A 264 15.92 -24.15 2.20
N HIS A 265 15.82 -23.36 1.13
CA HIS A 265 16.24 -21.96 1.10
C HIS A 265 15.14 -20.99 1.58
N THR A 266 14.03 -21.52 2.08
CA THR A 266 12.81 -20.76 2.37
C THR A 266 12.67 -20.49 3.87
N GLY A 267 12.56 -19.21 4.22
CA GLY A 267 12.17 -18.79 5.58
C GLY A 267 10.69 -19.04 5.86
N TRP A 268 10.28 -18.89 7.11
CA TRP A 268 8.89 -19.09 7.51
C TRP A 268 8.42 -18.00 8.48
N VAL A 269 7.13 -17.70 8.42
CA VAL A 269 6.45 -16.83 9.38
C VAL A 269 5.33 -17.61 10.05
N LEU A 270 5.36 -17.68 11.38
CA LEU A 270 4.24 -18.16 12.17
C LEU A 270 3.43 -16.94 12.60
N CYS A 271 2.17 -16.84 12.18
CA CYS A 271 1.33 -15.69 12.46
C CYS A 271 -0.04 -16.10 13.01
N ALA A 272 -0.70 -15.21 13.75
CA ALA A 272 -2.02 -15.48 14.30
C ALA A 272 -2.82 -14.19 14.54
N LEU A 273 -4.14 -14.26 14.32
CA LEU A 273 -5.09 -13.29 14.86
C LEU A 273 -5.35 -13.56 16.36
N PRO A 274 -5.82 -12.58 17.16
CA PRO A 274 -5.97 -12.71 18.62
C PRO A 274 -6.81 -13.91 19.09
N HIS A 275 -7.73 -14.38 18.26
CA HIS A 275 -8.66 -15.48 18.58
C HIS A 275 -8.53 -16.68 17.64
N GLN A 276 -7.47 -16.72 16.82
CA GLN A 276 -7.23 -17.79 15.85
C GLN A 276 -5.98 -18.56 16.21
N ARG A 277 -5.92 -19.83 15.80
CA ARG A 277 -4.71 -20.65 15.93
C ARG A 277 -3.58 -20.08 15.06
N PRO A 278 -2.31 -20.28 15.44
CA PRO A 278 -1.19 -19.88 14.59
C PRO A 278 -1.17 -20.66 13.26
N VAL A 279 -0.88 -19.94 12.18
CA VAL A 279 -0.72 -20.45 10.81
C VAL A 279 0.74 -20.24 10.39
N ALA A 280 1.36 -21.26 9.81
CA ALA A 280 2.70 -21.13 9.25
C ALA A 280 2.64 -20.80 7.77
N VAL A 281 3.41 -19.81 7.35
CA VAL A 281 3.40 -19.27 6.00
C VAL A 281 4.83 -19.23 5.49
N ALA A 282 5.07 -19.82 4.33
CA ALA A 282 6.35 -19.73 3.65
C ALA A 282 6.67 -18.26 3.32
N GLU A 283 7.93 -17.84 3.50
CA GLU A 283 8.34 -16.44 3.34
C GLU A 283 7.94 -15.84 1.97
N PRO A 284 8.03 -16.53 0.81
CA PRO A 284 7.59 -15.97 -0.46
C PRO A 284 6.10 -15.63 -0.49
N VAL A 285 5.25 -16.45 0.13
CA VAL A 285 3.81 -16.19 0.25
C VAL A 285 3.55 -15.05 1.23
N TRP A 286 4.32 -14.99 2.33
CA TRP A 286 4.26 -13.88 3.27
C TRP A 286 4.63 -12.54 2.62
N GLN A 287 5.67 -12.50 1.79
CA GLN A 287 6.04 -11.30 1.03
C GLN A 287 4.95 -10.91 0.03
N ALA A 288 4.31 -11.88 -0.63
CA ALA A 288 3.18 -11.60 -1.50
C ALA A 288 1.97 -10.99 -0.77
N LEU A 289 1.71 -11.41 0.47
CA LEU A 289 0.71 -10.76 1.34
C LEU A 289 1.07 -9.30 1.62
N VAL A 290 2.31 -9.06 2.06
CA VAL A 290 2.78 -7.69 2.34
C VAL A 290 2.73 -6.82 1.10
N GLU A 291 3.12 -7.34 -0.06
CA GLU A 291 3.07 -6.63 -1.33
C GLU A 291 1.63 -6.31 -1.76
N ALA A 292 0.70 -7.26 -1.64
CA ALA A 292 -0.71 -7.06 -2.00
C ALA A 292 -1.37 -5.96 -1.15
N GLY A 293 -1.00 -5.82 0.12
CA GLY A 293 -1.47 -4.75 1.00
C GLY A 293 -0.67 -3.45 0.94
N SER A 294 0.45 -3.42 0.22
CA SER A 294 1.38 -2.27 0.25
C SER A 294 0.82 -0.98 -0.32
N GLY A 295 -0.25 -1.06 -1.10
CA GLY A 295 -0.96 0.10 -1.63
C GLY A 295 -1.89 0.78 -0.63
N ALA A 296 -2.24 0.11 0.47
CA ALA A 296 -3.12 0.66 1.49
C ALA A 296 -2.41 1.70 2.35
N PRO A 297 -3.13 2.71 2.89
CA PRO A 297 -2.56 3.59 3.89
C PRO A 297 -2.22 2.83 5.19
N GLY A 298 -0.99 3.02 5.67
CA GLY A 298 -0.51 2.45 6.93
C GLY A 298 0.12 1.06 6.76
N CYS A 299 -0.14 0.16 7.71
CA CYS A 299 0.41 -1.20 7.70
C CYS A 299 -0.33 -2.10 6.68
N PRO A 300 0.40 -2.80 5.76
CA PRO A 300 -0.20 -3.67 4.74
C PRO A 300 -1.08 -4.78 5.28
N LEU A 301 -0.63 -5.49 6.32
CA LEU A 301 -1.36 -6.63 6.89
C LEU A 301 -2.60 -6.20 7.66
N ALA A 302 -2.54 -5.02 8.29
CA ALA A 302 -3.74 -4.45 8.87
C ALA A 302 -4.77 -4.06 7.80
N ALA A 303 -4.37 -3.83 6.54
CA ALA A 303 -5.28 -3.64 5.42
C ALA A 303 -5.92 -4.96 4.97
N ILE A 304 -5.11 -5.90 4.48
CA ILE A 304 -5.60 -7.11 3.80
C ILE A 304 -5.99 -8.25 4.74
N GLY A 305 -5.49 -8.21 5.98
CA GLY A 305 -5.68 -9.24 6.98
C GLY A 305 -4.55 -10.25 7.07
N TYR A 306 -4.80 -11.28 7.86
CA TYR A 306 -3.89 -12.37 8.18
C TYR A 306 -4.43 -13.69 7.64
N PRO A 307 -3.54 -14.62 7.23
CA PRO A 307 -3.92 -15.99 6.99
C PRO A 307 -4.71 -16.57 8.15
N TYR A 308 -5.83 -17.21 7.85
CA TYR A 308 -6.65 -17.87 8.85
C TYR A 308 -7.20 -19.19 8.34
N THR A 309 -7.42 -20.08 9.31
CA THR A 309 -8.00 -21.39 9.11
C THR A 309 -9.49 -21.37 9.44
N PRO A 310 -10.39 -21.74 8.51
CA PRO A 310 -11.78 -21.99 8.86
C PRO A 310 -11.87 -23.12 9.91
N PRO A 311 -12.81 -23.06 10.89
CA PRO A 311 -12.90 -24.01 12.01
C PRO A 311 -13.08 -25.50 11.67
N ARG A 312 -13.22 -25.85 10.39
CA ARG A 312 -13.49 -27.21 9.90
C ARG A 312 -12.23 -28.00 9.51
N SER A 313 -11.05 -27.38 9.52
CA SER A 313 -9.77 -28.07 9.30
C SER A 313 -9.16 -28.46 10.64
N MET A 314 -9.00 -29.76 10.92
CA MET A 314 -8.30 -30.25 12.11
C MET A 314 -6.78 -30.35 11.93
N ALA A 315 -6.26 -30.03 10.73
CA ALA A 315 -4.83 -30.00 10.47
C ALA A 315 -4.21 -28.68 10.95
N HIS A 316 -2.96 -28.73 11.41
CA HIS A 316 -2.15 -27.53 11.63
C HIS A 316 -1.86 -26.92 10.26
N GLU A 317 -2.32 -25.69 9.99
CA GLU A 317 -2.28 -25.17 8.64
C GLU A 317 -0.91 -24.59 8.28
N VAL A 318 -0.30 -25.27 7.32
CA VAL A 318 0.92 -24.88 6.63
C VAL A 318 0.52 -24.32 5.27
N ILE A 319 0.95 -23.10 5.00
CA ILE A 319 0.83 -22.47 3.69
C ILE A 319 2.21 -22.49 3.04
N GLY A 320 2.43 -23.50 2.19
CA GLY A 320 3.67 -23.70 1.44
C GLY A 320 3.86 -22.71 0.29
N GLU A 321 5.04 -22.72 -0.32
CA GLU A 321 5.37 -21.87 -1.48
C GLU A 321 4.51 -22.15 -2.72
N ASP A 322 4.01 -23.37 -2.83
CA ASP A 322 3.16 -23.88 -3.90
C ASP A 322 1.68 -23.51 -3.71
N ALA A 323 1.34 -22.82 -2.62
CA ALA A 323 0.00 -22.32 -2.42
C ALA A 323 -0.47 -21.50 -3.64
N GLU A 324 -1.69 -21.81 -4.09
CA GLU A 324 -2.39 -21.04 -5.12
C GLU A 324 -3.37 -20.03 -4.51
N ARG A 325 -3.80 -20.28 -3.26
CA ARG A 325 -4.81 -19.51 -2.55
C ARG A 325 -4.53 -19.43 -1.06
N VAL A 326 -4.79 -18.28 -0.46
CA VAL A 326 -4.65 -18.03 0.98
C VAL A 326 -5.85 -17.23 1.47
N ASP A 327 -6.65 -17.81 2.35
CA ASP A 327 -7.80 -17.12 2.96
C ASP A 327 -7.33 -16.13 4.04
N LEU A 328 -7.91 -14.93 4.05
CA LEU A 328 -7.51 -13.81 4.88
C LEU A 328 -8.67 -13.25 5.71
N ASP A 329 -8.40 -12.89 6.97
CA ASP A 329 -9.35 -12.24 7.88
C ASP A 329 -8.65 -11.21 8.79
N GLY A 330 -9.43 -10.41 9.52
CA GLY A 330 -8.94 -9.44 10.51
C GLY A 330 -8.43 -8.11 9.94
N GLY A 331 -8.29 -8.00 8.61
CA GLY A 331 -7.94 -6.74 7.94
C GLY A 331 -9.12 -5.76 7.88
N ARG A 332 -8.85 -4.46 7.75
CA ARG A 332 -9.89 -3.42 7.52
C ARG A 332 -10.61 -3.57 6.18
N TRP A 333 -10.00 -4.25 5.21
CA TRP A 333 -10.67 -4.66 3.96
C TRP A 333 -11.68 -5.80 4.17
N GLY A 334 -11.70 -6.37 5.37
CA GLY A 334 -12.50 -7.52 5.75
C GLY A 334 -11.99 -8.82 5.14
N ARG A 335 -12.87 -9.83 5.07
CA ARG A 335 -12.50 -11.16 4.55
C ARG A 335 -12.15 -11.10 3.08
N GLY A 336 -11.02 -11.70 2.75
CA GLY A 336 -10.52 -11.81 1.38
C GLY A 336 -9.75 -13.09 1.18
N GLN A 337 -9.18 -13.22 -0.02
CA GLN A 337 -8.32 -14.32 -0.39
C GLN A 337 -7.20 -13.78 -1.27
N LEU A 338 -5.97 -14.16 -0.99
CA LEU A 338 -4.88 -13.97 -1.93
C LEU A 338 -4.92 -15.13 -2.93
N VAL A 339 -4.94 -14.82 -4.23
CA VAL A 339 -5.01 -15.81 -5.32
C VAL A 339 -3.81 -15.60 -6.24
N ARG A 340 -3.09 -16.66 -6.57
CA ARG A 340 -1.99 -16.62 -7.53
C ARG A 340 -2.55 -16.30 -8.93
N THR A 341 -1.88 -15.41 -9.64
CA THR A 341 -2.29 -15.06 -11.01
C THR A 341 -2.13 -16.27 -11.94
N ALA A 342 -2.96 -16.36 -13.00
CA ALA A 342 -3.00 -17.52 -13.89
C ALA A 342 -1.69 -17.76 -14.65
N ASP A 343 -0.90 -16.72 -14.86
CA ASP A 343 0.44 -16.75 -15.45
C ASP A 343 1.55 -17.10 -14.43
N GLY A 344 1.19 -17.26 -13.15
CA GLY A 344 2.11 -17.55 -12.06
C GLY A 344 3.04 -16.40 -11.67
N SER A 345 2.92 -15.24 -12.33
CA SER A 345 3.85 -14.12 -12.19
C SER A 345 3.66 -13.31 -10.90
N GLY A 346 2.53 -13.47 -10.22
CA GLY A 346 2.25 -12.74 -9.00
C GLY A 346 1.03 -13.22 -8.24
N TRP A 347 0.57 -12.37 -7.33
CA TRP A 347 -0.56 -12.61 -6.45
C TRP A 347 -1.52 -11.42 -6.51
N ARG A 348 -2.81 -11.71 -6.39
CA ARG A 348 -3.85 -10.69 -6.30
C ARG A 348 -4.75 -10.95 -5.10
N TRP A 349 -5.15 -9.86 -4.44
CA TRP A 349 -6.15 -9.94 -3.39
C TRP A 349 -7.56 -9.87 -3.99
N GLU A 350 -8.42 -10.79 -3.58
CA GLU A 350 -9.82 -10.88 -3.96
C GLU A 350 -10.72 -10.80 -2.72
N PRO A 351 -11.71 -9.91 -2.67
CA PRO A 351 -12.67 -9.85 -1.57
C PRO A 351 -13.57 -11.11 -1.52
N ARG A 352 -13.92 -11.53 -0.31
CA ARG A 352 -14.80 -12.69 -0.03
C ARG A 352 -16.04 -12.30 0.78
N GLN A 353 -16.47 -11.05 0.67
CA GLN A 353 -17.61 -10.51 1.39
C GLN A 353 -18.92 -10.78 0.65
N PRO A 354 -20.01 -11.07 1.37
CA PRO A 354 -21.33 -11.21 0.74
C PRO A 354 -21.80 -9.86 0.16
N PRO A 355 -22.73 -9.88 -0.81
CA PRO A 355 -23.32 -8.65 -1.31
C PRO A 355 -24.01 -7.87 -0.19
N SER A 356 -23.89 -6.54 -0.23
CA SER A 356 -24.38 -5.62 0.79
C SER A 356 -25.30 -4.55 0.19
N PHE A 357 -25.99 -3.81 1.05
CA PHE A 357 -26.78 -2.63 0.65
C PHE A 357 -26.03 -1.32 0.93
N GLU A 358 -24.74 -1.41 1.25
CA GLU A 358 -23.90 -0.21 1.43
C GLU A 358 -23.70 0.48 0.09
N VAL A 359 -24.07 1.75 0.04
CA VAL A 359 -23.96 2.56 -1.16
C VAL A 359 -22.55 3.12 -1.26
N THR A 360 -21.93 3.00 -2.43
CA THR A 360 -20.58 3.53 -2.68
C THR A 360 -20.61 5.05 -2.82
N ARG A 361 -19.48 5.74 -2.59
CA ARG A 361 -19.41 7.20 -2.83
C ARG A 361 -19.71 7.55 -4.29
N GLY A 362 -19.24 6.72 -5.22
CA GLY A 362 -19.48 6.87 -6.66
C GLY A 362 -20.93 6.62 -7.12
N SER A 363 -21.81 6.08 -6.27
CA SER A 363 -23.22 5.76 -6.57
C SER A 363 -24.03 6.93 -7.15
N ARG A 364 -23.69 8.15 -6.75
CA ARG A 364 -24.36 9.39 -7.17
C ARG A 364 -23.61 10.11 -8.29
N ASN A 365 -22.49 9.55 -8.76
CA ASN A 365 -21.79 10.14 -9.89
C ASN A 365 -22.70 10.11 -11.12
N TRP A 366 -22.75 11.24 -11.82
CA TRP A 366 -23.51 11.42 -13.06
C TRP A 366 -25.03 11.23 -12.93
N THR A 367 -25.58 11.42 -11.72
CA THR A 367 -27.03 11.43 -11.51
C THR A 367 -27.63 12.83 -11.44
N SER A 368 -26.82 13.88 -11.50
CA SER A 368 -27.32 15.27 -11.52
C SER A 368 -27.89 15.63 -12.89
N GLY A 369 -29.12 16.12 -12.95
CA GLY A 369 -29.76 16.59 -14.18
C GLY A 369 -31.21 16.10 -14.30
N SER A 370 -31.70 16.02 -15.54
CA SER A 370 -32.99 15.40 -15.84
C SER A 370 -32.92 13.90 -15.52
N GLU A 371 -33.80 13.43 -14.64
CA GLU A 371 -33.89 11.99 -14.34
C GLU A 371 -34.66 11.27 -15.46
N PRO A 372 -34.08 10.24 -16.09
CA PRO A 372 -34.82 9.41 -17.02
C PRO A 372 -35.93 8.66 -16.26
N SER A 373 -37.00 8.27 -16.97
CA SER A 373 -38.09 7.49 -16.36
C SER A 373 -37.58 6.18 -15.74
N LEU A 374 -36.59 5.54 -16.37
CA LEU A 374 -35.91 4.36 -15.85
C LEU A 374 -34.40 4.49 -16.07
N ARG A 375 -33.62 4.09 -15.07
CA ARG A 375 -32.16 3.94 -15.15
C ARG A 375 -31.76 2.58 -14.59
N VAL A 376 -30.99 1.83 -15.37
CA VAL A 376 -30.34 0.58 -14.96
C VAL A 376 -28.83 0.76 -15.13
N ARG A 377 -28.04 0.62 -14.07
CA ARG A 377 -26.61 0.94 -14.10
C ARG A 377 -25.74 0.00 -13.30
N ALA A 378 -24.47 -0.08 -13.70
CA ALA A 378 -23.40 -0.64 -12.91
C ALA A 378 -22.30 0.42 -12.69
N THR A 379 -21.98 0.69 -11.43
CA THR A 379 -20.93 1.62 -11.02
C THR A 379 -19.80 0.84 -10.38
N VAL A 380 -18.58 0.96 -10.91
CA VAL A 380 -17.38 0.28 -10.44
C VAL A 380 -16.47 1.30 -9.75
N THR A 381 -16.16 1.07 -8.47
CA THR A 381 -15.22 1.87 -7.68
C THR A 381 -13.87 1.16 -7.61
N LEU A 382 -12.83 1.86 -8.02
CA LEU A 382 -11.47 1.37 -8.24
C LEU A 382 -10.48 2.14 -7.37
N PRO A 383 -10.29 1.73 -6.11
CA PRO A 383 -9.39 2.40 -5.19
C PRO A 383 -7.94 1.96 -5.46
N TRP A 384 -7.33 2.46 -6.54
CA TRP A 384 -5.92 2.17 -6.83
C TRP A 384 -4.97 3.06 -6.02
N ALA A 385 -3.86 2.49 -5.55
CA ALA A 385 -2.93 3.12 -4.61
C ALA A 385 -2.06 4.24 -5.18
N ASP A 386 -1.77 4.18 -6.48
CA ASP A 386 -0.97 5.19 -7.17
C ASP A 386 -1.61 5.54 -8.50
N LEU A 387 -2.36 6.64 -8.48
CA LEU A 387 -2.88 7.28 -9.69
C LEU A 387 -2.18 8.62 -9.95
N SER A 388 -1.05 8.85 -9.29
CA SER A 388 -0.27 10.06 -9.49
C SER A 388 0.26 10.08 -10.93
N GLY A 389 -0.15 11.08 -11.70
CA GLY A 389 0.20 11.18 -13.11
C GLY A 389 -0.64 10.33 -14.06
N ALA A 390 -1.64 9.59 -13.57
CA ALA A 390 -2.61 8.96 -14.47
C ALA A 390 -3.38 10.06 -15.24
N VAL A 391 -3.43 9.92 -16.57
CA VAL A 391 -4.11 10.85 -17.46
C VAL A 391 -4.86 10.08 -18.53
N ILE A 392 -6.10 10.47 -18.77
CA ILE A 392 -6.91 10.01 -19.90
C ILE A 392 -6.45 10.73 -21.17
N SER A 393 -5.49 10.11 -21.86
CA SER A 393 -4.90 10.65 -23.09
C SER A 393 -5.91 10.68 -24.25
N PRO A 394 -5.68 11.52 -25.28
CA PRO A 394 -6.48 11.48 -26.50
C PRO A 394 -6.42 10.14 -27.25
N ALA A 395 -5.33 9.36 -27.08
CA ALA A 395 -5.24 8.02 -27.66
C ALA A 395 -6.20 7.05 -26.97
N ARG A 396 -6.19 7.00 -25.63
CA ARG A 396 -7.10 6.15 -24.85
C ARG A 396 -8.57 6.51 -25.08
N ARG A 397 -8.89 7.80 -25.24
CA ARG A 397 -10.26 8.22 -25.60
C ARG A 397 -10.71 7.69 -26.95
N ARG A 398 -9.84 7.71 -27.96
CA ARG A 398 -10.13 7.14 -29.28
C ARG A 398 -10.30 5.63 -29.20
N GLU A 399 -9.40 4.94 -28.51
CA GLU A 399 -9.52 3.50 -28.27
C GLU A 399 -10.85 3.14 -27.59
N LEU A 400 -11.26 3.87 -26.56
CA LEU A 400 -12.57 3.68 -25.93
C LEU A 400 -13.71 3.90 -26.94
N ALA A 401 -13.69 5.02 -27.67
CA ALA A 401 -14.70 5.32 -28.68
C ALA A 401 -14.80 4.23 -29.77
N ASP A 402 -13.68 3.66 -30.19
CA ASP A 402 -13.62 2.58 -31.19
C ASP A 402 -14.13 1.24 -30.63
N MET A 403 -13.94 0.98 -29.33
CA MET A 403 -14.40 -0.25 -28.67
C MET A 403 -15.90 -0.22 -28.31
N LEU A 404 -16.45 0.95 -27.96
CA LEU A 404 -17.82 1.08 -27.45
C LEU A 404 -18.92 0.51 -28.37
N PRO A 405 -18.88 0.66 -29.70
CA PRO A 405 -19.83 0.03 -30.62
C PRO A 405 -19.92 -1.50 -30.51
N PHE A 406 -18.84 -2.13 -30.01
CA PHE A 406 -18.73 -3.59 -29.84
C PHE A 406 -18.88 -4.02 -28.38
N SER A 407 -19.18 -3.09 -27.48
CA SER A 407 -19.34 -3.39 -26.06
C SER A 407 -20.63 -4.20 -25.79
N PRO A 408 -20.67 -5.00 -24.72
CA PRO A 408 -21.88 -5.71 -24.31
C PRO A 408 -23.10 -4.78 -24.12
N LEU A 409 -22.88 -3.57 -23.59
CA LEU A 409 -23.95 -2.57 -23.42
C LEU A 409 -24.52 -2.11 -24.76
N ALA A 410 -23.69 -1.88 -25.79
CA ALA A 410 -24.18 -1.57 -27.13
C ALA A 410 -25.02 -2.72 -27.71
N GLY A 411 -24.56 -3.96 -27.49
CA GLY A 411 -25.27 -5.17 -27.89
C GLY A 411 -26.65 -5.27 -27.24
N VAL A 412 -26.74 -5.16 -25.91
CA VAL A 412 -28.02 -5.28 -25.20
C VAL A 412 -28.98 -4.15 -25.58
N ALA A 413 -28.49 -2.92 -25.73
CA ALA A 413 -29.32 -1.78 -26.11
C ALA A 413 -29.91 -1.96 -27.52
N SER A 414 -29.13 -2.50 -28.46
CA SER A 414 -29.59 -2.83 -29.82
C SER A 414 -30.63 -3.96 -29.83
N ILE A 415 -30.41 -5.01 -29.03
CA ILE A 415 -31.36 -6.13 -28.89
C ILE A 415 -32.69 -5.64 -28.31
N LEU A 416 -32.67 -4.76 -27.31
CA LEU A 416 -33.89 -4.21 -26.69
C LEU A 416 -34.75 -3.44 -27.71
N THR A 417 -34.12 -2.64 -28.56
CA THR A 417 -34.81 -1.95 -29.65
C THR A 417 -35.31 -2.90 -30.73
N GLU A 418 -34.51 -3.89 -31.13
CA GLU A 418 -34.88 -4.86 -32.16
C GLU A 418 -36.05 -5.74 -31.73
N ARG A 419 -36.08 -6.20 -30.48
CA ARG A 419 -37.22 -6.95 -29.90
C ARG A 419 -38.53 -6.16 -29.98
N ARG A 420 -38.43 -4.84 -30.00
CA ARG A 420 -39.59 -3.93 -30.13
C ARG A 420 -39.80 -3.43 -31.56
N GLY A 421 -39.09 -4.01 -32.53
CA GLY A 421 -39.14 -3.75 -33.97
C GLY A 421 -38.61 -2.39 -34.39
N LEU A 422 -37.73 -1.81 -33.58
CA LEU A 422 -37.02 -0.57 -33.87
C LEU A 422 -35.67 -0.90 -34.51
N SER A 423 -35.29 -0.18 -35.57
CA SER A 423 -34.06 -0.43 -36.33
C SER A 423 -32.88 0.39 -35.82
N TRP A 424 -32.67 0.43 -34.50
CA TRP A 424 -31.52 1.11 -33.90
C TRP A 424 -30.41 0.13 -33.58
N ARG A 425 -29.18 0.54 -33.91
CA ARG A 425 -27.96 -0.11 -33.43
C ARG A 425 -27.16 0.93 -32.69
N ALA A 426 -26.73 0.60 -31.48
CA ALA A 426 -25.89 1.45 -30.64
C ALA A 426 -24.43 1.49 -31.16
N SER A 427 -24.24 1.73 -32.46
CA SER A 427 -22.96 1.71 -33.15
C SER A 427 -22.31 3.09 -33.28
N SER A 428 -23.08 4.17 -33.08
CA SER A 428 -22.55 5.54 -33.04
C SER A 428 -22.47 5.99 -31.59
N TRP A 429 -21.27 6.32 -31.12
CA TRP A 429 -21.01 6.83 -29.78
C TRP A 429 -20.39 8.22 -29.88
N GLU A 430 -21.04 9.18 -29.24
CA GLU A 430 -20.64 10.58 -29.25
C GLU A 430 -20.23 11.01 -27.83
N PRO A 431 -19.42 12.07 -27.68
CA PRO A 431 -19.15 12.64 -26.37
C PRO A 431 -20.47 12.93 -25.62
N GLY A 432 -20.63 12.30 -24.47
CA GLY A 432 -21.86 12.37 -23.66
C GLY A 432 -22.03 13.71 -22.94
N PRO A 433 -23.13 13.88 -22.20
CA PRO A 433 -23.46 15.14 -21.52
C PRO A 433 -22.55 15.46 -20.33
N HIS A 434 -21.68 14.53 -19.92
CA HIS A 434 -20.75 14.73 -18.82
C HIS A 434 -19.36 15.13 -19.32
N ARG A 435 -18.52 15.58 -18.38
CA ARG A 435 -17.20 16.15 -18.68
C ARG A 435 -16.28 15.16 -19.42
N ASN A 436 -15.66 15.64 -20.49
CA ASN A 436 -14.56 14.98 -21.19
C ASN A 436 -13.26 15.79 -21.00
N ALA A 437 -12.39 15.36 -20.09
CA ALA A 437 -11.18 16.06 -19.67
C ALA A 437 -9.98 15.09 -19.58
N SER A 438 -8.84 15.55 -19.08
CA SER A 438 -7.67 14.71 -18.82
C SER A 438 -7.89 13.69 -17.71
N ASP A 439 -8.93 13.86 -16.91
CA ASP A 439 -9.26 13.04 -15.75
C ASP A 439 -10.68 12.46 -15.81
N ALA A 440 -11.44 12.73 -16.87
CA ALA A 440 -12.81 12.26 -17.03
C ALA A 440 -13.17 11.99 -18.48
N VAL A 441 -14.03 11.00 -18.72
CA VAL A 441 -14.54 10.67 -20.04
C VAL A 441 -16.03 10.34 -19.96
N SER A 442 -16.78 10.71 -20.98
CA SER A 442 -18.21 10.42 -21.10
C SER A 442 -18.55 10.20 -22.57
N TYR A 443 -19.18 9.06 -22.87
CA TYR A 443 -19.72 8.74 -24.18
C TYR A 443 -21.16 8.26 -24.06
N SER A 444 -21.96 8.56 -25.08
CA SER A 444 -23.36 8.20 -25.15
C SER A 444 -23.70 7.70 -26.55
N SER A 445 -24.53 6.66 -26.61
CA SER A 445 -25.25 6.26 -27.82
C SER A 445 -26.74 6.35 -27.51
N SER A 446 -27.50 7.00 -28.38
CA SER A 446 -28.91 7.27 -28.11
C SER A 446 -29.80 6.95 -29.30
N PHE A 447 -31.04 6.60 -28.99
CA PHE A 447 -32.12 6.43 -29.94
C PHE A 447 -33.13 7.55 -29.74
N ALA A 448 -33.35 8.37 -30.77
CA ALA A 448 -34.30 9.47 -30.73
C ALA A 448 -35.75 8.97 -30.90
N GLY A 449 -36.66 9.48 -30.08
CA GLY A 449 -38.10 9.42 -30.31
C GLY A 449 -38.58 10.52 -31.28
N ALA A 450 -39.88 10.56 -31.56
CA ALA A 450 -40.46 11.43 -32.59
C ALA A 450 -40.34 12.94 -32.29
N ALA A 451 -40.04 13.32 -31.04
CA ALA A 451 -39.90 14.72 -30.59
C ALA A 451 -38.44 15.18 -30.37
N GLY A 452 -37.45 14.46 -30.89
CA GLY A 452 -36.03 14.78 -30.69
C GLY A 452 -35.50 14.50 -29.26
N ARG A 453 -36.36 13.97 -28.38
CA ARG A 453 -35.98 13.44 -27.07
C ARG A 453 -35.41 12.03 -27.23
N HIS A 454 -34.42 11.67 -26.41
CA HIS A 454 -33.86 10.32 -26.41
C HIS A 454 -34.82 9.37 -25.71
N ALA A 455 -35.38 8.42 -26.46
CA ALA A 455 -36.25 7.37 -25.93
C ALA A 455 -35.44 6.32 -25.15
N LEU A 456 -34.24 6.02 -25.64
CA LEU A 456 -33.28 5.10 -25.03
C LEU A 456 -31.88 5.68 -25.16
N ALA A 457 -31.07 5.58 -24.12
CA ALA A 457 -29.66 5.98 -24.14
C ALA A 457 -28.80 4.97 -23.40
N ALA A 458 -27.69 4.57 -24.02
CA ALA A 458 -26.59 3.85 -23.39
C ALA A 458 -25.47 4.84 -23.10
N ASN A 459 -25.04 4.94 -21.85
CA ASN A 459 -23.98 5.87 -21.43
C ASN A 459 -22.82 5.11 -20.80
N VAL A 460 -21.60 5.55 -21.07
CA VAL A 460 -20.37 5.07 -20.43
C VAL A 460 -19.57 6.27 -19.95
N MET A 461 -19.25 6.26 -18.67
CA MET A 461 -18.52 7.33 -17.99
C MET A 461 -17.38 6.75 -17.18
N ALA A 462 -16.26 7.47 -17.11
CA ALA A 462 -15.21 7.14 -16.17
C ALA A 462 -14.50 8.41 -15.69
N VAL A 463 -14.00 8.40 -14.47
CA VAL A 463 -13.28 9.52 -13.85
C VAL A 463 -12.13 8.98 -13.01
N LEU A 464 -10.96 9.59 -13.15
CA LEU A 464 -9.82 9.41 -12.26
C LEU A 464 -10.10 10.08 -10.92
N THR A 465 -9.26 9.82 -9.92
CA THR A 465 -9.44 10.38 -8.56
C THR A 465 -9.69 11.88 -8.60
N THR A 466 -10.58 12.34 -7.72
CA THR A 466 -10.78 13.78 -7.49
C THR A 466 -10.25 14.14 -6.11
N GLN A 467 -10.14 15.44 -5.79
CA GLN A 467 -9.81 15.85 -4.43
C GLN A 467 -10.83 15.35 -3.38
N LEU A 468 -12.04 14.98 -3.80
CA LEU A 468 -13.13 14.52 -2.93
C LEU A 468 -13.26 12.99 -2.88
N ASP A 469 -12.81 12.29 -3.92
CA ASP A 469 -12.88 10.84 -4.03
C ASP A 469 -11.51 10.25 -4.43
N PRO A 470 -10.83 9.54 -3.50
CA PRO A 470 -9.53 8.95 -3.79
C PRO A 470 -9.61 7.71 -4.69
N ALA A 471 -10.82 7.23 -5.03
CA ALA A 471 -11.00 6.13 -5.96
C ALA A 471 -11.29 6.63 -7.37
N ALA A 472 -10.78 5.92 -8.38
CA ALA A 472 -11.27 6.08 -9.73
C ALA A 472 -12.65 5.40 -9.84
N VAL A 473 -13.53 5.93 -10.69
CA VAL A 473 -14.89 5.41 -10.84
C VAL A 473 -15.20 5.21 -12.32
N ALA A 474 -15.73 4.05 -12.66
CA ALA A 474 -16.28 3.74 -13.98
C ALA A 474 -17.78 3.45 -13.84
N CYS A 475 -18.57 3.83 -14.83
CA CYS A 475 -20.00 3.56 -14.86
C CYS A 475 -20.43 3.26 -16.28
N ALA A 476 -21.34 2.30 -16.41
CA ALA A 476 -22.11 2.10 -17.62
C ALA A 476 -23.58 2.00 -17.23
N GLU A 477 -24.45 2.64 -18.01
CA GLU A 477 -25.88 2.71 -17.71
C GLU A 477 -26.74 2.70 -18.96
N LEU A 478 -27.96 2.18 -18.81
CA LEU A 478 -29.04 2.28 -19.77
C LEU A 478 -30.15 3.14 -19.17
N CYS A 479 -30.56 4.16 -19.90
CA CYS A 479 -31.60 5.10 -19.52
C CYS A 479 -32.77 5.04 -20.52
N VAL A 480 -34.00 4.99 -20.01
CA VAL A 480 -35.23 4.98 -20.80
C VAL A 480 -36.08 6.20 -20.44
N ASP A 481 -36.50 6.96 -21.43
CA ASP A 481 -37.59 7.94 -21.29
C ASP A 481 -38.88 7.28 -21.75
N LEU A 482 -39.72 6.86 -20.79
CA LEU A 482 -40.91 6.07 -21.08
C LEU A 482 -41.86 6.74 -22.07
N PRO A 483 -42.18 8.04 -21.96
CA PRO A 483 -43.07 8.69 -22.92
C PRO A 483 -42.56 8.59 -24.37
N SER A 484 -41.29 8.93 -24.61
CA SER A 484 -40.68 8.86 -25.95
C SER A 484 -40.48 7.41 -26.41
N TRP A 485 -40.24 6.48 -25.49
CA TRP A 485 -40.13 5.05 -25.76
C TRP A 485 -41.45 4.44 -26.24
N ARG A 486 -42.54 4.67 -25.52
CA ARG A 486 -43.88 4.20 -25.90
C ARG A 486 -44.30 4.73 -27.27
N GLU A 487 -44.05 6.00 -27.52
CA GLU A 487 -44.33 6.63 -28.81
C GLU A 487 -43.54 5.97 -29.96
N ALA A 488 -42.24 5.73 -29.75
CA ALA A 488 -41.40 5.09 -30.76
C ALA A 488 -41.85 3.64 -31.04
N VAL A 489 -42.12 2.86 -30.00
CA VAL A 489 -42.60 1.47 -30.14
C VAL A 489 -43.94 1.41 -30.86
N SER A 490 -44.86 2.32 -30.52
CA SER A 490 -46.19 2.42 -31.16
C SER A 490 -46.09 2.80 -32.63
N SER A 491 -45.19 3.73 -32.97
CA SER A 491 -44.96 4.21 -34.33
C SER A 491 -44.27 3.16 -35.22
N GLY A 492 -43.53 2.22 -34.63
CA GLY A 492 -42.85 1.12 -35.32
C GLY A 492 -43.76 -0.01 -35.81
N GLY A 493 -45.10 0.16 -35.78
CA GLY A 493 -46.07 -0.80 -36.32
C GLY A 493 -46.31 -2.05 -35.47
N GLY A 494 -45.78 -2.10 -34.25
CA GLY A 494 -45.96 -3.23 -33.32
C GLY A 494 -47.14 -3.00 -32.39
N THR A 495 -48.36 -3.33 -32.80
CA THR A 495 -49.50 -3.37 -31.87
C THR A 495 -49.34 -4.56 -30.90
N GLY A 496 -49.44 -4.30 -29.59
CA GLY A 496 -49.37 -5.33 -28.55
C GLY A 496 -47.97 -5.73 -28.05
N ARG A 497 -46.93 -4.95 -28.34
CA ARG A 497 -45.59 -5.19 -27.78
C ARG A 497 -45.47 -4.64 -26.36
N GLU A 498 -44.77 -5.36 -25.48
CA GLU A 498 -44.52 -4.91 -24.11
C GLU A 498 -43.64 -3.66 -24.07
N GLU A 499 -44.21 -2.59 -23.53
CA GLU A 499 -43.54 -1.30 -23.34
C GLU A 499 -42.56 -1.31 -22.16
N ARG A 500 -42.89 -2.11 -21.13
CA ARG A 500 -42.06 -2.30 -19.94
C ARG A 500 -40.86 -3.19 -20.27
N LEU A 501 -39.79 -3.04 -19.51
CA LEU A 501 -38.67 -3.98 -19.55
C LEU A 501 -39.05 -5.20 -18.71
N SER A 502 -38.82 -6.40 -19.24
CA SER A 502 -38.91 -7.61 -18.41
C SER A 502 -37.77 -7.65 -17.40
N TRP A 503 -37.93 -8.40 -16.31
CA TRP A 503 -36.82 -8.61 -15.37
C TRP A 503 -35.60 -9.25 -16.05
N GLU A 504 -35.79 -10.22 -16.95
CA GLU A 504 -34.69 -10.84 -17.72
C GLU A 504 -33.90 -9.81 -18.55
N GLU A 505 -34.59 -8.81 -19.11
CA GLU A 505 -33.93 -7.70 -19.79
C GLU A 505 -33.13 -6.81 -18.82
N VAL A 506 -33.66 -6.56 -17.62
CA VAL A 506 -32.91 -5.84 -16.57
C VAL A 506 -31.65 -6.61 -16.16
N GLU A 507 -31.73 -7.93 -15.99
CA GLU A 507 -30.56 -8.77 -15.68
C GLU A 507 -29.51 -8.70 -16.80
N ALA A 508 -29.94 -8.80 -18.06
CA ALA A 508 -29.07 -8.68 -19.22
C ALA A 508 -28.38 -7.31 -19.28
N VAL A 509 -29.10 -6.24 -18.93
CA VAL A 509 -28.54 -4.89 -18.84
C VAL A 509 -27.54 -4.77 -17.69
N PHE A 510 -27.81 -5.35 -16.51
CA PHE A 510 -26.84 -5.36 -15.41
C PHE A 510 -25.55 -6.09 -15.78
N GLN A 511 -25.67 -7.26 -16.42
CA GLN A 511 -24.50 -8.01 -16.89
C GLN A 511 -23.67 -7.19 -17.88
N ALA A 512 -24.35 -6.62 -18.89
CA ALA A 512 -23.71 -5.84 -19.94
C ALA A 512 -23.09 -4.54 -19.40
N ALA A 513 -23.79 -3.83 -18.52
CA ALA A 513 -23.30 -2.61 -17.88
C ALA A 513 -22.09 -2.89 -16.99
N TRP A 514 -22.14 -3.94 -16.18
CA TRP A 514 -20.99 -4.32 -15.35
C TRP A 514 -19.78 -4.61 -16.22
N GLU A 515 -19.90 -5.48 -17.21
CA GLU A 515 -18.79 -5.81 -18.12
C GLU A 515 -18.24 -4.60 -18.87
N THR A 516 -19.10 -3.74 -19.41
CA THR A 516 -18.67 -2.51 -20.07
C THR A 516 -17.93 -1.58 -19.09
N ALA A 517 -18.43 -1.39 -17.88
CA ALA A 517 -17.79 -0.54 -16.89
C ALA A 517 -16.44 -1.12 -16.40
N SER A 518 -16.37 -2.42 -16.11
CA SER A 518 -15.16 -3.05 -15.54
C SER A 518 -14.08 -3.36 -16.57
N ASP A 519 -14.46 -3.65 -17.83
CA ASP A 519 -13.52 -4.18 -18.82
C ASP A 519 -13.19 -3.17 -19.90
N HIS A 520 -14.10 -2.25 -20.22
CA HIS A 520 -13.88 -1.23 -21.26
C HIS A 520 -13.58 0.12 -20.62
N ALA A 521 -14.47 0.62 -19.77
CA ALA A 521 -14.32 1.95 -19.18
C ALA A 521 -13.14 2.00 -18.20
N ALA A 522 -12.88 0.95 -17.41
CA ALA A 522 -11.72 0.92 -16.51
C ALA A 522 -10.37 0.97 -17.25
N ARG A 523 -10.25 0.36 -18.45
CA ARG A 523 -9.02 0.37 -19.26
C ARG A 523 -8.65 1.74 -19.81
N VAL A 524 -9.60 2.68 -19.87
CA VAL A 524 -9.29 4.06 -20.29
C VAL A 524 -8.52 4.82 -19.21
N LEU A 525 -8.63 4.39 -17.95
CA LEU A 525 -8.07 5.06 -16.79
C LEU A 525 -6.58 4.75 -16.62
N VAL A 526 -6.16 3.51 -16.86
CA VAL A 526 -4.79 3.00 -16.68
C VAL A 526 -4.49 1.92 -17.73
N ASP A 527 -3.20 1.73 -18.08
CA ASP A 527 -2.81 0.80 -19.16
C ASP A 527 -3.12 -0.66 -18.82
N ASP A 528 -2.82 -1.08 -17.59
CA ASP A 528 -3.11 -2.43 -17.11
C ASP A 528 -3.86 -2.37 -15.76
N PRO A 529 -5.20 -2.36 -15.79
CA PRO A 529 -6.02 -2.40 -14.58
C PRO A 529 -5.75 -3.61 -13.67
N ALA A 530 -5.27 -4.73 -14.23
CA ALA A 530 -5.01 -5.95 -13.46
C ALA A 530 -3.69 -5.87 -12.66
N ALA A 531 -2.72 -5.10 -13.14
CA ALA A 531 -1.44 -4.90 -12.46
C ALA A 531 -1.49 -3.81 -11.36
N MET A 532 -2.58 -3.04 -11.28
CA MET A 532 -2.70 -1.98 -10.29
C MET A 532 -2.89 -2.52 -8.88
N ARG A 533 -2.18 -1.93 -7.92
CA ARG A 533 -2.34 -2.26 -6.50
C ARG A 533 -3.56 -1.56 -5.91
N TRP A 534 -4.24 -2.27 -5.00
CA TRP A 534 -5.38 -1.73 -4.27
C TRP A 534 -4.93 -0.87 -3.08
N ALA A 535 -5.64 0.24 -2.87
CA ALA A 535 -5.57 1.11 -1.70
C ALA A 535 -6.72 0.85 -0.72
N ASP A 536 -7.84 0.33 -1.25
CA ASP A 536 -9.06 -0.03 -0.52
C ASP A 536 -9.77 -1.18 -1.26
N VAL A 537 -10.96 -1.59 -0.80
CA VAL A 537 -11.73 -2.70 -1.38
C VAL A 537 -12.45 -2.26 -2.66
N PRO A 538 -12.15 -2.84 -3.84
CA PRO A 538 -12.89 -2.56 -5.06
C PRO A 538 -14.35 -3.02 -4.93
N ALA A 539 -15.24 -2.26 -5.55
CA ALA A 539 -16.68 -2.47 -5.42
C ALA A 539 -17.42 -2.27 -6.74
N VAL A 540 -18.52 -3.01 -6.91
CA VAL A 540 -19.46 -2.87 -8.01
C VAL A 540 -20.85 -2.68 -7.43
N GLU A 541 -21.45 -1.53 -7.67
CA GLU A 541 -22.83 -1.24 -7.32
C GLU A 541 -23.74 -1.43 -8.54
N LEU A 542 -24.71 -2.33 -8.41
CA LEU A 542 -25.77 -2.53 -9.37
C LEU A 542 -27.00 -1.77 -8.87
N GLY A 543 -27.57 -0.91 -9.71
CA GLY A 543 -28.70 -0.07 -9.33
C GLY A 543 -29.75 0.04 -10.43
N ILE A 544 -31.01 -0.07 -10.04
CA ILE A 544 -32.17 0.25 -10.87
C ILE A 544 -33.01 1.31 -10.16
N SER A 545 -33.40 2.35 -10.87
CA SER A 545 -34.23 3.43 -10.32
C SER A 545 -35.21 3.95 -11.34
N ALA A 546 -36.43 4.21 -10.87
CA ALA A 546 -37.42 4.99 -11.60
C ALA A 546 -37.29 6.47 -11.23
N GLY A 547 -37.22 7.33 -12.23
CA GLY A 547 -37.13 8.78 -12.06
C GLY A 547 -38.47 9.43 -11.74
N GLN A 548 -38.44 10.75 -11.53
CA GLN A 548 -39.66 11.56 -11.47
C GLN A 548 -40.32 11.63 -12.85
N GLY A 549 -41.65 11.61 -12.89
CA GLY A 549 -42.38 12.00 -14.10
C GLY A 549 -42.07 13.46 -14.46
N HIS A 550 -42.22 13.85 -15.73
CA HIS A 550 -42.09 15.25 -16.12
C HIS A 550 -43.04 16.16 -15.30
N ASP A 551 -42.69 17.45 -15.18
CA ASP A 551 -43.51 18.50 -14.55
C ASP A 551 -43.75 18.38 -13.03
N GLY A 552 -42.77 17.85 -12.28
CA GLY A 552 -42.89 17.73 -10.82
C GLY A 552 -43.87 16.65 -10.37
N ALA A 553 -44.19 15.72 -11.28
CA ALA A 553 -44.99 14.55 -10.96
C ALA A 553 -44.28 13.67 -9.92
N PRO A 554 -45.04 12.97 -9.05
CA PRO A 554 -44.46 12.07 -8.06
C PRO A 554 -43.58 11.01 -8.73
N GLN A 555 -42.57 10.54 -7.97
CA GLN A 555 -41.65 9.50 -8.43
C GLN A 555 -42.42 8.25 -8.85
N MET A 556 -42.11 7.74 -10.04
CA MET A 556 -42.82 6.60 -10.59
C MET A 556 -42.41 5.30 -9.85
N PRO A 557 -43.36 4.42 -9.53
CA PRO A 557 -43.06 3.07 -9.09
C PRO A 557 -42.32 2.24 -10.15
N LEU A 558 -41.44 1.33 -9.74
CA LEU A 558 -40.68 0.45 -10.64
C LEU A 558 -41.59 -0.51 -11.42
N ASP A 559 -42.74 -0.90 -10.89
CA ASP A 559 -43.71 -1.77 -11.55
C ASP A 559 -44.42 -1.12 -12.76
N ASP A 560 -44.35 0.22 -12.86
CA ASP A 560 -44.84 0.97 -14.03
C ASP A 560 -43.84 0.97 -15.20
N VAL A 561 -42.54 0.75 -14.93
CA VAL A 561 -41.45 0.78 -15.92
C VAL A 561 -40.88 -0.61 -16.22
N VAL A 562 -40.95 -1.53 -15.25
CA VAL A 562 -40.38 -2.88 -15.30
C VAL A 562 -41.46 -3.88 -14.93
N ASP A 563 -41.56 -4.99 -15.68
CA ASP A 563 -42.42 -6.09 -15.29
C ASP A 563 -41.78 -6.90 -14.16
N LEU A 564 -42.21 -6.59 -12.93
CA LEU A 564 -41.78 -7.28 -11.71
C LEU A 564 -42.70 -8.44 -11.33
N ALA A 565 -43.77 -8.71 -12.09
CA ALA A 565 -44.71 -9.80 -11.79
C ALA A 565 -44.04 -11.18 -11.66
N PRO A 566 -43.02 -11.55 -12.47
CA PRO A 566 -42.31 -12.82 -12.32
C PRO A 566 -41.56 -13.00 -11.00
N LEU A 567 -41.32 -11.91 -10.26
CA LEU A 567 -40.60 -11.93 -8.98
C LEU A 567 -41.53 -12.20 -7.78
N GLY A 568 -42.84 -12.29 -8.01
CA GLY A 568 -43.84 -12.49 -6.96
C GLY A 568 -44.25 -11.22 -6.24
N ALA A 569 -44.88 -11.38 -5.08
CA ALA A 569 -45.33 -10.27 -4.25
C ALA A 569 -44.14 -9.63 -3.50
N THR A 570 -44.25 -8.34 -3.23
CA THR A 570 -43.34 -7.60 -2.35
C THR A 570 -44.14 -6.82 -1.32
N ASP A 571 -43.64 -6.78 -0.09
CA ASP A 571 -44.20 -6.01 1.01
C ASP A 571 -43.71 -4.54 1.03
N ARG A 572 -42.82 -4.15 0.11
CA ARG A 572 -42.15 -2.83 0.11
C ARG A 572 -42.68 -1.81 -0.90
N ARG A 573 -43.98 -1.81 -1.18
CA ARG A 573 -44.57 -0.89 -2.18
C ARG A 573 -44.82 0.51 -1.62
N PRO A 574 -44.64 1.58 -2.43
CA PRO A 574 -44.09 1.58 -3.79
C PRO A 574 -42.55 1.46 -3.79
N LEU A 575 -42.00 0.65 -4.70
CA LEU A 575 -40.57 0.55 -4.92
C LEU A 575 -40.17 1.53 -6.01
N THR A 576 -39.31 2.50 -5.72
CA THR A 576 -38.81 3.46 -6.73
C THR A 576 -37.34 3.24 -7.09
N ARG A 577 -36.61 2.47 -6.27
CA ARG A 577 -35.21 2.12 -6.48
C ARG A 577 -34.87 0.80 -5.82
N MET A 578 -33.98 0.04 -6.45
CA MET A 578 -33.28 -1.09 -5.85
C MET A 578 -31.79 -1.00 -6.15
N SER A 579 -30.96 -1.42 -5.21
CA SER A 579 -29.51 -1.47 -5.42
C SER A 579 -28.84 -2.51 -4.55
N VAL A 580 -27.73 -3.04 -5.02
CA VAL A 580 -26.87 -3.97 -4.30
C VAL A 580 -25.41 -3.70 -4.64
N THR A 581 -24.54 -3.83 -3.65
CA THR A 581 -23.10 -3.59 -3.79
C THR A 581 -22.35 -4.89 -3.55
N LEU A 582 -21.56 -5.28 -4.53
CA LEU A 582 -20.62 -6.38 -4.52
C LEU A 582 -19.23 -5.84 -4.24
N ARG A 583 -18.50 -6.48 -3.34
CA ARG A 583 -17.06 -6.22 -3.15
C ARG A 583 -16.34 -7.23 -4.03
N THR A 584 -15.72 -6.76 -5.11
CA THR A 584 -15.12 -7.60 -6.16
C THR A 584 -14.12 -6.81 -6.99
N GLY A 585 -13.10 -7.50 -7.51
CA GLY A 585 -12.14 -6.92 -8.44
C GLY A 585 -12.71 -6.69 -9.85
N VAL A 586 -11.85 -6.15 -10.73
CA VAL A 586 -12.13 -5.95 -12.17
C VAL A 586 -11.70 -7.15 -12.99
N LEU A 587 -12.08 -7.17 -14.28
CA LEU A 587 -11.63 -8.15 -15.27
C LEU A 587 -11.92 -9.60 -14.86
N LEU A 588 -13.07 -9.81 -14.23
CA LEU A 588 -13.58 -11.13 -13.90
C LEU A 588 -13.81 -11.94 -15.18
N SER A 589 -13.60 -13.26 -15.09
CA SER A 589 -14.04 -14.14 -16.17
C SER A 589 -15.57 -14.07 -16.33
N PRO A 590 -16.11 -14.28 -17.55
CA PRO A 590 -17.55 -14.25 -17.77
C PRO A 590 -18.34 -15.16 -16.82
N ALA A 591 -17.80 -16.35 -16.52
CA ALA A 591 -18.41 -17.29 -15.59
C ALA A 591 -18.42 -16.79 -14.13
N ALA A 592 -17.33 -16.17 -13.68
CA ALA A 592 -17.25 -15.60 -12.32
C ALA A 592 -18.19 -14.40 -12.17
N ARG A 593 -18.23 -13.51 -13.17
CA ARG A 593 -19.15 -12.36 -13.21
C ARG A 593 -20.61 -12.82 -13.19
N LYS A 594 -20.98 -13.80 -14.03
CA LYS A 594 -22.35 -14.34 -14.07
C LYS A 594 -22.78 -14.94 -12.73
N ARG A 595 -21.89 -15.68 -12.06
CA ARG A 595 -22.16 -16.24 -10.73
C ARG A 595 -22.39 -15.14 -9.69
N LEU A 596 -21.49 -14.16 -9.60
CA LEU A 596 -21.60 -13.07 -8.64
C LEU A 596 -22.82 -12.17 -8.91
N LEU A 597 -23.16 -11.95 -10.18
CA LEU A 597 -24.38 -11.22 -10.56
C LEU A 597 -25.62 -11.91 -10.00
N ARG A 598 -25.73 -13.24 -10.17
CA ARG A 598 -26.86 -14.01 -9.62
C ARG A 598 -26.96 -13.87 -8.11
N GLU A 599 -25.85 -14.04 -7.39
CA GLU A 599 -25.80 -13.86 -5.93
C GLU A 599 -26.21 -12.44 -5.52
N ALA A 600 -25.81 -11.42 -6.28
CA ALA A 600 -26.19 -10.03 -6.03
C ALA A 600 -27.67 -9.78 -6.24
N LEU A 601 -28.22 -10.27 -7.36
CA LEU A 601 -29.63 -10.08 -7.71
C LEU A 601 -30.54 -10.80 -6.73
N ASP A 602 -30.20 -12.03 -6.35
CA ASP A 602 -30.91 -12.78 -5.31
C ASP A 602 -30.94 -12.00 -3.99
N ARG A 603 -29.76 -11.52 -3.55
CA ARG A 603 -29.66 -10.69 -2.35
C ARG A 603 -30.47 -9.41 -2.47
N MET A 604 -30.44 -8.76 -3.64
CA MET A 604 -31.20 -7.54 -3.91
C MET A 604 -32.70 -7.80 -3.81
N LEU A 605 -33.23 -8.82 -4.48
CA LEU A 605 -34.65 -9.16 -4.49
C LEU A 605 -35.17 -9.43 -3.06
N HIS A 606 -34.48 -10.28 -2.30
CA HIS A 606 -34.79 -10.53 -0.89
C HIS A 606 -34.72 -9.25 -0.05
N GLY A 607 -33.68 -8.44 -0.27
CA GLY A 607 -33.49 -7.17 0.40
C GLY A 607 -34.60 -6.16 0.18
N PHE A 608 -35.32 -6.26 -0.94
CA PHE A 608 -36.42 -5.37 -1.34
C PHE A 608 -37.80 -6.06 -1.29
N GLY A 609 -37.93 -7.14 -0.52
CA GLY A 609 -39.22 -7.73 -0.12
C GLY A 609 -39.75 -8.82 -1.05
N PHE A 610 -39.01 -9.20 -2.10
CA PHE A 610 -39.38 -10.32 -2.97
C PHE A 610 -38.84 -11.64 -2.41
N VAL A 611 -39.45 -12.12 -1.32
CA VAL A 611 -39.01 -13.32 -0.59
C VAL A 611 -39.30 -14.64 -1.32
N ASP A 612 -40.31 -14.63 -2.19
CA ASP A 612 -40.70 -15.79 -3.01
C ASP A 612 -40.17 -15.68 -4.44
N ALA A 613 -39.28 -14.72 -4.71
CA ALA A 613 -38.65 -14.63 -6.02
C ALA A 613 -37.98 -15.98 -6.29
N PRO A 614 -38.19 -16.58 -7.48
CA PRO A 614 -37.53 -17.83 -7.79
C PRO A 614 -36.03 -17.60 -7.64
N GLU A 615 -35.37 -18.38 -6.76
CA GLU A 615 -33.91 -18.46 -6.73
C GLU A 615 -33.48 -18.54 -8.19
N ALA A 616 -32.65 -17.60 -8.67
CA ALA A 616 -32.35 -17.46 -10.10
C ALA A 616 -32.01 -18.83 -10.71
N ALA A 617 -33.02 -19.49 -11.26
CA ALA A 617 -33.06 -20.95 -11.23
C ALA A 617 -32.17 -21.46 -12.35
N HIS A 618 -31.07 -22.11 -11.97
CA HIS A 618 -30.19 -22.97 -12.76
C HIS A 618 -30.56 -23.19 -14.24
N ARG A 619 -30.44 -22.14 -15.07
CA ARG A 619 -30.41 -22.21 -16.53
C ARG A 619 -29.13 -21.58 -17.07
#